data_AF-A0A1U7CZ04-F1
#
_entry.id   AF-A0A1U7CZ04-F1
#
_cell.length_a   1.000
_cell.length_b   1.000
_cell.length_c   1.000
_cell.angle_alpha   90.00
_cell.angle_beta   90.00
_cell.angle_gamma   90.00
#
_symmetry.space_group_name_H-M   'P 1'
#
loop_
_entity.id
_entity.type
_entity.pdbx_description
1 polymer ?
#
loop_
_entity_poly.entity_id
_entity_poly.type
_entity_poly.pdbx_seq_one_letter_code
_entity_poly.pdbx_strand_id
1 'polypeptide(L)'
;MEAQPIRNRLGYWPWLVLALTTLPAFWYVVDFERSLDPEFPNVARQTYNPYPPAAYRLAVAGDTIDHAAVYVASAAVVLSVWSCLRDPKRRLRYAALALSLAAFWHAATPGPLMNGWHGLGWRTIFDPRVATGQRLALAGLAMLVAIVVVWCSRPWTLPTFFREARDSRILALLLVAVVLLAVRQTSWIDREPFEFWPRWFYVWGLFAWSFALLRVTPPAPPGWTRRAAVAGLIVAWLGLDFLGRGIFWYQRPINRLHEIVPGKLYLSAMPTYQGLKIAQERHHFKTIVNLFPEYTEMRSPHWPDEQRFAREHGIACYNQPAADPTGEQFVKDTLALAQDPNNWPLLVHCHGSMDRSPAWVGMYRFVVDGWPLNEAIKELERHRGLRPKSSVTLLYNRMLPMLAPERAATDPTAAQLRVNARGTVDPAEEIARRAETDAQQSGETSATQRR
;
A
#
# COMPACT_ATOMS: atom_id res chain seq x y z
N MET A 1 29.56 -49.59 -12.58
CA MET A 1 29.75 -48.12 -12.66
C MET A 1 28.74 -47.48 -11.73
N GLU A 2 29.18 -47.22 -10.50
CA GLU A 2 28.38 -46.56 -9.47
C GLU A 2 28.08 -45.12 -9.88
N ALA A 3 26.80 -44.77 -9.97
CA ALA A 3 26.37 -43.40 -10.09
C ALA A 3 26.69 -42.67 -8.78
N GLN A 4 27.78 -41.90 -8.77
CA GLN A 4 28.08 -40.94 -7.71
C GLN A 4 26.84 -40.07 -7.46
N PRO A 5 26.37 -39.93 -6.20
CA PRO A 5 25.18 -39.15 -5.94
C PRO A 5 25.48 -37.68 -6.24
N ILE A 6 24.59 -37.07 -7.02
CA ILE A 6 24.46 -35.62 -7.23
C ILE A 6 24.10 -34.97 -5.88
N ARG A 7 24.99 -35.02 -4.90
CA ARG A 7 24.78 -34.55 -3.52
C ARG A 7 25.51 -33.24 -3.23
N ASN A 8 26.41 -32.82 -4.13
CA ASN A 8 27.25 -31.63 -3.94
C ASN A 8 26.75 -30.35 -4.64
N ARG A 9 25.79 -30.42 -5.57
CA ARG A 9 25.24 -29.22 -6.25
C ARG A 9 23.94 -28.66 -5.64
N LEU A 10 23.34 -29.34 -4.67
CA LEU A 10 22.10 -28.92 -3.98
C LEU A 10 22.33 -28.00 -2.75
N GLY A 11 23.58 -27.63 -2.45
CA GLY A 11 23.94 -26.90 -1.22
C GLY A 11 23.72 -25.38 -1.23
N TYR A 12 23.77 -24.73 -2.40
CA TYR A 12 23.80 -23.26 -2.50
C TYR A 12 22.54 -22.61 -3.08
N TRP A 13 21.58 -23.40 -3.56
CA TRP A 13 20.38 -22.85 -4.19
C TRP A 13 19.59 -21.86 -3.31
N PRO A 14 19.45 -22.03 -1.96
CA PRO A 14 18.71 -21.05 -1.17
C PRO A 14 19.38 -19.68 -1.17
N TRP A 15 20.72 -19.66 -1.21
CA TRP A 15 21.51 -18.43 -1.29
C TRP A 15 21.40 -17.78 -2.66
N LEU A 16 21.38 -18.58 -3.72
CA LEU A 16 21.13 -18.07 -5.07
C LEU A 16 19.74 -17.42 -5.16
N VAL A 17 18.70 -18.10 -4.66
CA VAL A 17 17.34 -17.53 -4.64
C VAL A 17 17.27 -16.27 -3.78
N LEU A 18 17.87 -16.29 -2.58
CA LEU A 18 17.91 -15.12 -1.71
C LEU A 18 18.67 -13.95 -2.36
N ALA A 19 19.76 -14.20 -3.06
CA ALA A 19 20.49 -13.16 -3.80
C ALA A 19 19.64 -12.59 -4.94
N LEU A 20 18.96 -13.45 -5.71
CA LEU A 20 18.09 -13.02 -6.80
C LEU A 20 16.90 -12.19 -6.32
N THR A 21 16.34 -12.49 -5.14
CA THR A 21 15.25 -11.69 -4.55
C THR A 21 15.71 -10.32 -4.06
N THR A 22 17.02 -10.02 -4.04
CA THR A 22 17.51 -8.66 -3.77
C THR A 22 17.47 -7.75 -4.99
N LEU A 23 17.53 -8.31 -6.21
CA LEU A 23 17.61 -7.53 -7.45
C LEU A 23 16.43 -6.56 -7.62
N PRO A 24 15.16 -6.97 -7.39
CA PRO A 24 14.04 -6.03 -7.50
C PRO A 24 14.15 -4.87 -6.51
N ALA A 25 14.62 -5.12 -5.29
CA ALA A 25 14.76 -4.07 -4.27
C ALA A 25 15.72 -2.97 -4.71
N PHE A 26 16.87 -3.34 -5.28
CA PHE A 26 17.81 -2.37 -5.83
C PHE A 26 17.28 -1.70 -7.10
N TRP A 27 16.61 -2.45 -7.97
CA TRP A 27 16.04 -1.91 -9.20
C TRP A 27 15.02 -0.80 -8.91
N TYR A 28 14.12 -1.00 -7.94
CA TYR A 28 13.09 -0.02 -7.58
C TYR A 28 13.64 1.31 -7.06
N VAL A 29 14.88 1.37 -6.57
CA VAL A 29 15.50 2.62 -6.06
C VAL A 29 16.40 3.31 -7.08
N VAL A 30 16.70 2.66 -8.22
CA VAL A 30 17.52 3.25 -9.30
C VAL A 30 16.75 3.49 -10.60
N ASP A 31 15.62 2.81 -10.81
CA ASP A 31 14.84 2.91 -12.03
C ASP A 31 13.84 4.07 -11.98
N PHE A 32 14.23 5.21 -12.57
CA PHE A 32 13.33 6.34 -12.77
C PHE A 32 12.50 6.13 -14.04
N GLU A 33 11.20 6.39 -13.94
CA GLU A 33 10.28 6.38 -15.08
C GLU A 33 10.78 7.33 -16.19
N ARG A 34 10.92 6.83 -17.42
CA ARG A 34 11.33 7.62 -18.60
C ARG A 34 10.26 7.72 -19.69
N SER A 35 9.15 7.01 -19.55
CA SER A 35 8.08 6.98 -20.53
C SER A 35 7.46 8.37 -20.73
N LEU A 36 7.01 8.64 -21.95
CA LEU A 36 6.15 9.79 -22.23
C LEU A 36 4.72 9.49 -21.75
N ASP A 37 3.96 10.54 -21.45
CA ASP A 37 2.53 10.38 -21.20
C ASP A 37 1.83 10.16 -22.55
N PRO A 38 1.07 9.07 -22.75
CA PRO A 38 0.43 8.80 -24.02
C PRO A 38 -0.68 9.81 -24.36
N GLU A 39 -1.28 10.45 -23.36
CA GLU A 39 -2.37 11.41 -23.55
C GLU A 39 -1.83 12.79 -23.96
N PHE A 40 -0.71 13.21 -23.35
CA PHE A 40 -0.04 14.47 -23.65
C PHE A 40 1.49 14.27 -23.74
N PRO A 41 1.99 13.69 -24.84
CA PRO A 41 3.41 13.34 -24.98
C PRO A 41 4.33 14.56 -25.07
N ASN A 42 3.80 15.72 -25.46
CA ASN A 42 4.55 16.97 -25.60
C ASN A 42 4.76 17.71 -24.27
N VAL A 43 4.08 17.31 -23.20
CA VAL A 43 4.26 17.93 -21.88
C VAL A 43 5.43 17.26 -21.17
N ALA A 44 6.47 18.03 -20.86
CA ALA A 44 7.65 17.52 -20.19
C ALA A 44 7.34 17.16 -18.72
N ARG A 45 7.51 15.88 -18.36
CA ARG A 45 7.30 15.37 -16.98
C ARG A 45 8.61 15.23 -16.23
N GLN A 46 8.76 15.97 -15.13
CA GLN A 46 9.92 15.91 -14.25
C GLN A 46 9.63 15.05 -13.02
N THR A 47 10.68 14.51 -12.41
CA THR A 47 10.62 13.90 -11.07
C THR A 47 11.19 14.88 -10.06
N TYR A 48 10.47 15.15 -9.00
CA TYR A 48 10.87 16.11 -7.96
C TYR A 48 11.46 15.42 -6.72
N ASN A 49 11.12 14.16 -6.46
CA ASN A 49 11.73 13.39 -5.38
C ASN A 49 13.16 12.91 -5.72
N PRO A 50 14.03 12.78 -4.70
CA PRO A 50 15.40 12.28 -4.87
C PRO A 50 15.49 10.79 -5.23
N TYR A 51 14.44 10.01 -4.95
CA TYR A 51 14.35 8.60 -5.31
C TYR A 51 13.19 8.36 -6.28
N PRO A 52 13.18 7.24 -7.02
CA PRO A 52 12.08 6.89 -7.90
C PRO A 52 10.74 6.85 -7.13
N PRO A 53 9.66 7.45 -7.66
CA PRO A 53 8.34 7.44 -7.02
C PRO A 53 7.87 6.03 -6.61
N ALA A 54 8.19 4.99 -7.40
CA ALA A 54 7.82 3.60 -7.11
C ALA A 54 8.38 3.09 -5.76
N ALA A 55 9.58 3.53 -5.37
CA ALA A 55 10.18 3.13 -4.10
C ALA A 55 9.34 3.60 -2.90
N TYR A 56 8.81 4.83 -2.95
CA TYR A 56 7.93 5.36 -1.91
C TYR A 56 6.63 4.56 -1.84
N ARG A 57 6.05 4.22 -2.99
CA ARG A 57 4.82 3.42 -3.05
C ARG A 57 5.00 2.05 -2.43
N LEU A 58 6.10 1.37 -2.74
CA LEU A 58 6.43 0.07 -2.19
C LEU A 58 6.77 0.12 -0.69
N ALA A 59 7.23 1.27 -0.19
CA ALA A 59 7.46 1.49 1.23
C ALA A 59 6.16 1.63 2.04
N VAL A 60 5.02 1.91 1.39
CA VAL A 60 3.73 1.99 2.07
C VAL A 60 3.38 0.64 2.66
N ALA A 61 3.03 0.60 3.95
CA ALA A 61 2.54 -0.63 4.55
C ALA A 61 1.40 -1.22 3.73
N GLY A 62 1.30 -2.52 3.74
CA GLY A 62 0.35 -3.21 2.90
C GLY A 62 0.45 -2.89 1.41
N ASP A 63 1.61 -2.57 0.86
CA ASP A 63 1.80 -2.65 -0.60
C ASP A 63 2.45 -4.00 -0.98
N THR A 64 3.03 -4.06 -2.18
CA THR A 64 3.54 -5.26 -2.85
C THR A 64 4.57 -6.02 -2.01
N ILE A 65 5.44 -5.32 -1.27
CA ILE A 65 6.45 -5.97 -0.42
C ILE A 65 5.79 -6.78 0.70
N ASP A 66 4.74 -6.24 1.33
CA ASP A 66 4.05 -6.95 2.42
C ASP A 66 3.20 -8.11 1.89
N HIS A 67 2.67 -8.01 0.66
CA HIS A 67 2.08 -9.16 -0.01
C HIS A 67 3.08 -10.29 -0.25
N ALA A 68 4.32 -9.97 -0.60
CA ALA A 68 5.39 -10.97 -0.69
C ALA A 68 5.72 -11.56 0.70
N ALA A 69 5.73 -10.73 1.75
CA ALA A 69 5.95 -11.19 3.12
C ALA A 69 4.85 -12.18 3.57
N VAL A 70 3.57 -11.88 3.32
CA VAL A 70 2.45 -12.79 3.62
C VAL A 70 2.64 -14.12 2.89
N TYR A 71 2.93 -14.08 1.59
CA TYR A 71 3.14 -15.28 0.79
C TYR A 71 4.25 -16.18 1.35
N VAL A 72 5.41 -15.60 1.68
CA VAL A 72 6.56 -16.37 2.21
C VAL A 72 6.30 -16.85 3.64
N ALA A 73 5.65 -16.05 4.49
CA ALA A 73 5.30 -16.43 5.85
C ALA A 73 4.26 -17.56 5.88
N SER A 74 3.29 -17.56 4.96
CA SER A 74 2.34 -18.66 4.80
C SER A 74 3.04 -19.98 4.50
N ALA A 75 4.08 -19.97 3.66
CA ALA A 75 4.88 -21.16 3.39
C ALA A 75 5.60 -21.67 4.66
N ALA A 76 6.14 -20.77 5.49
CA ALA A 76 6.78 -21.13 6.76
C ALA A 76 5.80 -21.81 7.73
N VAL A 77 4.57 -21.32 7.83
CA VAL A 77 3.51 -21.93 8.63
C VAL A 77 3.18 -23.33 8.12
N VAL A 78 2.95 -23.50 6.82
CA VAL A 78 2.65 -24.81 6.22
C VAL A 78 3.77 -25.83 6.46
N LEU A 79 5.02 -25.44 6.24
CA LEU A 79 6.19 -26.30 6.47
C LEU A 79 6.31 -26.71 7.95
N SER A 80 6.01 -25.79 8.86
CA SER A 80 6.05 -26.02 10.30
C SER A 80 4.91 -26.94 10.75
N VAL A 81 3.68 -26.72 10.27
CA VAL A 81 2.53 -27.61 10.53
C VAL A 81 2.81 -29.02 10.03
N TRP A 82 3.28 -29.15 8.78
CA TRP A 82 3.66 -30.45 8.22
C TRP A 82 4.72 -31.15 9.06
N SER A 83 5.73 -30.41 9.51
CA SER A 83 6.78 -30.94 10.37
C SER A 83 6.22 -31.43 11.71
N CYS A 84 5.30 -30.70 12.35
CA CYS A 84 4.64 -31.14 13.57
C CYS A 84 3.81 -32.43 13.36
N LEU A 85 3.05 -32.51 12.26
CA LEU A 85 2.25 -33.69 11.94
C LEU A 85 3.10 -34.93 11.68
N ARG A 86 4.30 -34.76 11.12
CA ARG A 86 5.19 -35.87 10.74
C ARG A 86 6.11 -36.35 11.85
N ASP A 87 6.43 -35.51 12.81
CA ASP A 87 7.24 -35.89 13.97
C ASP A 87 6.72 -35.17 15.21
N PRO A 88 5.55 -35.59 15.73
CA PRO A 88 4.90 -34.93 16.85
C PRO A 88 5.72 -35.01 18.15
N LYS A 89 6.73 -35.88 18.21
CA LYS A 89 7.62 -36.02 19.37
C LYS A 89 8.70 -34.93 19.40
N ARG A 90 9.04 -34.32 18.26
CA ARG A 90 10.06 -33.25 18.19
C ARG A 90 9.48 -31.89 18.60
N ARG A 91 9.60 -31.59 19.90
CA ARG A 91 9.11 -30.33 20.51
C ARG A 91 9.55 -29.06 19.79
N LEU A 92 10.79 -28.98 19.29
CA LEU A 92 11.29 -27.79 18.56
C LEU A 92 10.44 -27.41 17.34
N ARG A 93 9.73 -28.36 16.72
CA ARG A 93 8.87 -28.07 15.57
C ARG A 93 7.68 -27.21 15.95
N TYR A 94 7.19 -27.36 17.18
CA TYR A 94 6.14 -26.50 17.73
C TYR A 94 6.66 -25.11 18.08
N ALA A 95 7.93 -24.98 18.53
CA ALA A 95 8.57 -23.68 18.67
C ALA A 95 8.71 -22.97 17.31
N ALA A 96 9.13 -23.71 16.27
CA ALA A 96 9.19 -23.20 14.90
C ALA A 96 7.80 -22.80 14.37
N LEU A 97 6.76 -23.58 14.66
CA LEU A 97 5.38 -23.25 14.30
C LEU A 97 4.92 -21.96 14.99
N ALA A 98 5.17 -21.81 16.30
CA ALA A 98 4.82 -20.60 17.04
C ALA A 98 5.50 -19.34 16.45
N LEU A 99 6.80 -19.44 16.12
CA LEU A 99 7.53 -18.36 15.46
C LEU A 99 6.99 -18.06 14.05
N SER A 100 6.70 -19.09 13.25
CA SER A 100 6.11 -18.95 11.91
C SER A 100 4.73 -18.28 11.97
N LEU A 101 3.90 -18.60 12.96
CA LEU A 101 2.60 -17.95 13.17
C LEU A 101 2.74 -16.48 13.58
N ALA A 102 3.68 -16.17 14.46
CA ALA A 102 3.95 -14.79 14.86
C ALA A 102 4.47 -13.94 13.69
N ALA A 103 5.30 -14.54 12.84
CA ALA A 103 5.79 -13.92 11.62
C ALA A 103 4.67 -13.74 10.57
N PHE A 104 3.82 -14.75 10.38
CA PHE A 104 2.64 -14.63 9.53
C PHE A 104 1.71 -13.50 10.00
N TRP A 105 1.44 -13.40 11.31
CA TRP A 105 0.66 -12.29 11.85
C TRP A 105 1.32 -10.95 11.55
N HIS A 106 2.62 -10.80 11.81
CA HIS A 106 3.33 -9.55 11.52
C HIS A 106 3.29 -9.18 10.02
N ALA A 107 3.36 -10.16 9.12
CA ALA A 107 3.24 -9.96 7.68
C ALA A 107 1.83 -9.53 7.26
N ALA A 108 0.80 -10.15 7.84
CA ALA A 108 -0.61 -9.84 7.56
C ALA A 108 -1.10 -8.55 8.24
N THR A 109 -0.32 -8.00 9.17
CA THR A 109 -0.63 -6.82 9.96
C THR A 109 0.47 -5.74 9.88
N PRO A 110 0.90 -5.34 8.67
CA PRO A 110 2.06 -4.47 8.51
C PRO A 110 1.74 -3.06 9.04
N GLY A 111 2.65 -2.51 9.85
CA GLY A 111 2.53 -1.15 10.38
C GLY A 111 3.87 -0.41 10.44
N PRO A 112 3.84 0.94 10.61
CA PRO A 112 2.64 1.77 10.84
C PRO A 112 1.78 1.94 9.57
N LEU A 113 0.51 2.32 9.74
CA LEU A 113 -0.40 2.59 8.62
C LEU A 113 -0.48 4.09 8.35
N MET A 114 -0.63 4.46 7.07
CA MET A 114 -0.60 5.86 6.61
C MET A 114 -1.94 6.58 6.76
N ASN A 115 -3.00 5.87 7.16
CA ASN A 115 -4.33 6.42 7.36
C ASN A 115 -4.59 6.87 8.80
N GLY A 116 -3.57 6.94 9.66
CA GLY A 116 -3.74 7.28 11.07
C GLY A 116 -4.33 6.14 11.93
N TRP A 117 -4.77 5.03 11.34
CA TRP A 117 -5.26 3.88 12.10
C TRP A 117 -4.09 3.07 12.68
N HIS A 118 -4.20 2.64 13.92
CA HIS A 118 -3.09 2.03 14.66
C HIS A 118 -2.75 0.58 14.28
N GLY A 119 -3.57 -0.05 13.43
CA GLY A 119 -3.36 -1.43 12.99
C GLY A 119 -3.63 -2.49 14.08
N LEU A 120 -3.43 -3.75 13.72
CA LEU A 120 -3.44 -4.90 14.65
C LEU A 120 -2.06 -5.55 14.80
N GLY A 121 -1.00 -4.84 14.43
CA GLY A 121 0.37 -5.37 14.42
C GLY A 121 1.01 -5.43 15.81
N TRP A 122 2.10 -6.18 15.95
CA TRP A 122 2.82 -6.30 17.22
C TRP A 122 3.31 -4.95 17.78
N ARG A 123 3.67 -4.00 16.90
CA ARG A 123 4.10 -2.65 17.30
C ARG A 123 3.00 -1.87 18.03
N THR A 124 1.72 -2.19 17.77
CA THR A 124 0.55 -1.56 18.38
C THR A 124 0.48 -1.78 19.91
N ILE A 125 1.16 -2.82 20.44
CA ILE A 125 1.29 -3.06 21.89
C ILE A 125 1.84 -1.82 22.62
N PHE A 126 2.75 -1.09 21.97
CA PHE A 126 3.48 0.04 22.56
C PHE A 126 2.91 1.40 22.15
N ASP A 127 1.83 1.47 21.35
CA ASP A 127 1.22 2.75 20.97
C ASP A 127 0.23 3.21 22.07
N PRO A 128 0.52 4.31 22.80
CA PRO A 128 -0.34 4.78 23.89
C PRO A 128 -1.70 5.27 23.41
N ARG A 129 -1.87 5.59 22.12
CA ARG A 129 -3.13 6.07 21.53
C ARG A 129 -4.17 4.96 21.34
N VAL A 130 -3.76 3.71 21.44
CA VAL A 130 -4.62 2.54 21.24
C VAL A 130 -5.32 2.16 22.52
N ALA A 131 -6.59 1.74 22.41
CA ALA A 131 -7.38 1.23 23.52
C ALA A 131 -6.64 0.15 24.32
N THR A 132 -6.62 0.29 25.65
CA THR A 132 -5.90 -0.60 26.57
C THR A 132 -6.24 -2.08 26.35
N GLY A 133 -7.52 -2.40 26.09
CA GLY A 133 -7.96 -3.77 25.83
C GLY A 133 -7.28 -4.40 24.62
N GLN A 134 -7.15 -3.66 23.51
CA GLN A 134 -6.48 -4.14 22.31
C GLN A 134 -4.98 -4.34 22.56
N ARG A 135 -4.31 -3.42 23.27
CA ARG A 135 -2.88 -3.57 23.60
C ARG A 135 -2.63 -4.77 24.50
N LEU A 136 -3.47 -4.97 25.52
CA LEU A 136 -3.36 -6.11 26.45
C LEU A 136 -3.64 -7.43 25.73
N ALA A 137 -4.61 -7.49 24.83
CA ALA A 137 -4.88 -8.68 24.03
C ALA A 137 -3.67 -9.05 23.14
N LEU A 138 -3.09 -8.08 22.43
CA LEU A 138 -1.89 -8.29 21.62
C LEU A 138 -0.68 -8.69 22.47
N ALA A 139 -0.49 -8.08 23.64
CA ALA A 139 0.57 -8.44 24.57
C ALA A 139 0.41 -9.86 25.11
N GLY A 140 -0.82 -10.26 25.46
CA GLY A 140 -1.14 -11.62 25.90
C GLY A 140 -0.85 -12.65 24.81
N LEU A 141 -1.22 -12.38 23.56
CA LEU A 141 -0.90 -13.24 22.42
C LEU A 141 0.61 -13.36 22.18
N ALA A 142 1.35 -12.24 22.23
CA ALA A 142 2.80 -12.24 22.08
C ALA A 142 3.48 -13.03 23.22
N MET A 143 3.00 -12.89 24.46
CA MET A 143 3.48 -13.65 25.61
C MET A 143 3.19 -15.14 25.48
N LEU A 144 2.00 -15.52 25.00
CA LEU A 144 1.65 -16.92 24.74
C LEU A 144 2.61 -17.55 23.71
N VAL A 145 2.90 -16.84 22.61
CA VAL A 145 3.90 -17.29 21.62
C VAL A 145 5.26 -17.50 22.30
N ALA A 146 5.73 -16.54 23.09
CA ALA A 146 7.00 -16.64 23.79
C ALA A 146 7.06 -17.85 24.75
N ILE A 147 5.98 -18.08 25.52
CA ILE A 147 5.86 -19.23 26.43
C ILE A 147 5.93 -20.55 25.65
N VAL A 148 5.18 -20.67 24.55
CA VAL A 148 5.20 -21.87 23.70
C VAL A 148 6.60 -22.12 23.15
N VAL A 149 7.27 -21.09 22.63
CA VAL A 149 8.65 -21.19 22.13
C VAL A 149 9.59 -21.69 23.24
N VAL A 150 9.60 -21.05 24.40
CA VAL A 150 10.48 -21.42 25.53
C VAL A 150 10.21 -22.85 26.01
N TRP A 151 8.93 -23.24 26.15
CA TRP A 151 8.57 -24.57 26.61
C TRP A 151 8.95 -25.65 25.60
N CYS A 152 8.65 -25.44 24.32
CA CYS A 152 8.95 -26.37 23.24
C CYS A 152 10.44 -26.44 22.90
N SER A 153 11.23 -25.44 23.29
CA SER A 153 12.69 -25.47 23.21
C SER A 153 13.37 -26.34 24.27
N ARG A 154 12.71 -26.69 25.39
CA ARG A 154 13.32 -27.56 26.42
C ARG A 154 13.32 -29.04 25.98
N PRO A 155 14.41 -29.81 26.19
CA PRO A 155 15.59 -29.51 27.02
C PRO A 155 16.79 -28.93 26.25
N TRP A 156 16.60 -28.36 25.06
CA TRP A 156 17.73 -27.95 24.23
C TRP A 156 18.53 -26.83 24.89
N THR A 157 19.85 -27.00 24.83
CA THR A 157 20.82 -25.96 25.16
C THR A 157 21.30 -25.29 23.88
N LEU A 158 21.81 -24.06 23.98
CA LEU A 158 22.38 -23.35 22.83
C LEU A 158 23.48 -24.19 22.12
N PRO A 159 24.44 -24.84 22.82
CA PRO A 159 25.45 -25.68 22.16
C PRO A 159 24.87 -26.84 21.36
N THR A 160 23.86 -27.55 21.92
CA THR A 160 23.20 -28.66 21.21
C THR A 160 22.44 -28.15 19.99
N PHE A 161 21.80 -26.97 20.11
CA PHE A 161 21.11 -26.33 18.99
C PHE A 161 22.06 -25.95 17.85
N PHE A 162 23.17 -25.29 18.17
CA PHE A 162 24.15 -24.88 17.17
C PHE A 162 24.78 -26.07 16.45
N ARG A 163 25.00 -27.18 17.16
CA ARG A 163 25.50 -28.42 16.57
C ARG A 163 24.50 -28.99 15.55
N GLU A 164 23.24 -29.24 15.95
CA GLU A 164 22.24 -29.81 15.04
C GLU A 164 21.91 -28.87 13.86
N ALA A 165 21.92 -27.56 14.08
CA ALA A 165 21.75 -26.57 13.02
C ALA A 165 22.91 -26.56 12.01
N ARG A 166 24.15 -26.81 12.47
CA ARG A 166 25.33 -26.93 11.59
C ARG A 166 25.30 -28.23 10.81
N ASP A 167 24.96 -29.34 11.47
CA ASP A 167 24.87 -30.67 10.86
C ASP A 167 23.78 -30.70 9.78
N SER A 168 22.65 -30.02 10.04
CA SER A 168 21.55 -29.84 9.09
C SER A 168 21.81 -28.75 8.04
N ARG A 169 22.97 -28.08 8.09
CA ARG A 169 23.35 -26.97 7.20
C ARG A 169 22.32 -25.84 7.15
N ILE A 170 21.68 -25.52 8.27
CA ILE A 170 20.70 -24.43 8.39
C ILE A 170 21.22 -23.25 9.21
N LEU A 171 22.32 -23.42 9.97
CA LEU A 171 22.82 -22.41 10.90
C LEU A 171 22.96 -21.02 10.27
N ALA A 172 23.60 -20.92 9.09
CA ALA A 172 23.77 -19.64 8.40
C ALA A 172 22.44 -19.00 7.97
N LEU A 173 21.47 -19.80 7.51
CA LEU A 173 20.13 -19.31 7.16
C LEU A 173 19.39 -18.78 8.39
N LEU A 174 19.50 -19.49 9.52
CA LEU A 174 18.91 -19.05 10.78
C LEU A 174 19.54 -17.75 11.30
N LEU A 175 20.86 -17.61 11.21
CA LEU A 175 21.56 -16.37 11.59
C LEU A 175 21.10 -15.20 10.72
N VAL A 176 21.03 -15.39 9.40
CA VAL A 176 20.53 -14.36 8.47
C VAL A 176 19.08 -13.99 8.78
N ALA A 177 18.22 -14.98 9.01
CA ALA A 177 16.83 -14.74 9.40
C ALA A 177 16.75 -13.92 10.69
N VAL A 178 17.45 -14.32 11.75
CA VAL A 178 17.43 -13.60 13.04
C VAL A 178 17.94 -12.16 12.89
N VAL A 179 19.05 -11.96 12.19
CA VAL A 179 19.62 -10.62 11.98
C VAL A 179 18.64 -9.73 11.21
N LEU A 180 18.14 -10.18 10.07
CA LEU A 180 17.24 -9.37 9.24
C LEU A 180 15.89 -9.10 9.91
N LEU A 181 15.34 -10.08 10.61
CA LEU A 181 14.10 -9.92 11.39
C LEU A 181 14.29 -8.98 12.58
N ALA A 182 15.46 -8.98 13.22
CA ALA A 182 15.81 -8.03 14.27
C ALA A 182 15.95 -6.61 13.73
N VAL A 183 16.64 -6.43 12.59
CA VAL A 183 16.79 -5.13 11.91
C VAL A 183 15.41 -4.55 11.56
N ARG A 184 14.45 -5.37 11.10
CA ARG A 184 13.06 -4.94 10.85
C ARG A 184 12.37 -4.33 12.07
N GLN A 185 12.75 -4.72 13.29
CA GLN A 185 12.11 -4.16 14.49
C GLN A 185 12.62 -2.76 14.83
N THR A 186 13.82 -2.40 14.38
CA THR A 186 14.45 -1.14 14.74
C THR A 186 13.84 0.05 13.97
N SER A 187 13.43 1.10 14.70
CA SER A 187 12.68 2.25 14.17
C SER A 187 13.55 3.35 13.54
N TRP A 188 14.86 3.32 13.74
CA TRP A 188 15.81 4.29 13.14
C TRP A 188 15.90 4.19 11.60
N ILE A 189 15.37 3.12 11.02
CA ILE A 189 15.27 2.91 9.56
C ILE A 189 13.87 3.28 9.03
N ASP A 190 12.94 3.79 9.86
CA ASP A 190 11.55 4.09 9.44
C ASP A 190 11.34 5.56 8.98
N ARG A 191 12.40 6.35 8.72
CA ARG A 191 12.26 7.73 8.17
C ARG A 191 12.06 7.67 6.65
N GLU A 192 11.12 8.39 6.03
CA GLU A 192 10.99 8.36 4.56
C GLU A 192 12.31 8.69 3.84
N PRO A 193 12.72 7.93 2.79
CA PRO A 193 12.05 6.77 2.16
C PRO A 193 12.39 5.41 2.79
N PHE A 194 13.08 5.40 3.92
CA PHE A 194 13.75 4.24 4.49
C PHE A 194 12.84 3.11 4.98
N GLU A 195 11.51 3.24 5.14
CA GLU A 195 10.63 2.08 5.40
C GLU A 195 10.69 1.01 4.28
N PHE A 196 11.16 1.38 3.09
CA PHE A 196 11.40 0.45 1.99
C PHE A 196 12.34 -0.71 2.38
N TRP A 197 13.48 -0.41 3.02
CA TRP A 197 14.52 -1.41 3.31
C TRP A 197 14.16 -2.38 4.44
N PRO A 198 13.64 -1.94 5.60
CA PRO A 198 13.14 -2.81 6.66
C PRO A 198 12.12 -3.82 6.16
N ARG A 199 11.20 -3.43 5.26
CA ARG A 199 10.23 -4.35 4.67
C ARG A 199 10.91 -5.41 3.80
N TRP A 200 11.91 -5.04 3.00
CA TRP A 200 12.71 -6.02 2.26
C TRP A 200 13.54 -6.93 3.17
N PHE A 201 14.16 -6.40 4.23
CA PHE A 201 14.85 -7.20 5.24
C PHE A 201 13.90 -8.21 5.87
N TYR A 202 12.66 -7.82 6.13
CA TYR A 202 11.64 -8.73 6.62
C TYR A 202 11.36 -9.88 5.63
N VAL A 203 11.11 -9.56 4.36
CA VAL A 203 10.90 -10.56 3.29
C VAL A 203 12.09 -11.51 3.17
N TRP A 204 13.32 -10.99 3.14
CA TRP A 204 14.53 -11.81 3.04
C TRP A 204 14.77 -12.65 4.30
N GLY A 205 14.46 -12.12 5.49
CA GLY A 205 14.48 -12.86 6.74
C GLY A 205 13.48 -14.03 6.73
N LEU A 206 12.27 -13.80 6.22
CA LEU A 206 11.26 -14.84 6.00
C LEU A 206 11.71 -15.89 4.98
N PHE A 207 12.36 -15.49 3.88
CA PHE A 207 12.92 -16.45 2.92
C PHE A 207 13.99 -17.32 3.58
N ALA A 208 14.94 -16.71 4.30
CA ALA A 208 15.99 -17.45 4.99
C ALA A 208 15.40 -18.44 6.02
N TRP A 209 14.37 -18.02 6.78
CA TRP A 209 13.62 -18.87 7.68
C TRP A 209 12.91 -20.03 6.96
N SER A 210 12.14 -19.74 5.92
CA SER A 210 11.42 -20.74 5.13
C SER A 210 12.35 -21.75 4.45
N PHE A 211 13.52 -21.31 3.97
CA PHE A 211 14.53 -22.21 3.42
C PHE A 211 15.19 -23.09 4.48
N ALA A 212 15.42 -22.56 5.69
CA ALA A 212 15.88 -23.36 6.82
C ALA A 212 14.85 -24.45 7.16
N LEU A 213 13.56 -24.08 7.25
CA LEU A 213 12.47 -25.03 7.47
C LEU A 213 12.41 -26.08 6.37
N LEU A 214 12.46 -25.68 5.10
CA LEU A 214 12.38 -26.61 3.97
C LEU A 214 13.48 -27.68 4.00
N ARG A 215 14.68 -27.36 4.50
CA ARG A 215 15.79 -28.32 4.66
C ARG A 215 15.57 -29.36 5.73
N VAL A 216 14.87 -29.01 6.81
CA VAL A 216 14.61 -29.91 7.95
C VAL A 216 13.21 -30.53 7.95
N THR A 217 12.37 -30.11 7.00
CA THR A 217 11.02 -30.63 6.83
C THR A 217 11.08 -32.10 6.40
N PRO A 218 10.37 -33.02 7.10
CA PRO A 218 10.37 -34.44 6.73
C PRO A 218 9.82 -34.67 5.33
N PRO A 219 10.41 -35.60 4.56
CA PRO A 219 9.90 -35.94 3.24
C PRO A 219 8.49 -36.56 3.34
N ALA A 220 7.66 -36.26 2.34
CA ALA A 220 6.40 -36.96 2.12
C ALA A 220 6.64 -38.43 1.69
N PRO A 221 5.69 -39.36 1.94
CA PRO A 221 5.90 -40.77 1.63
C PRO A 221 5.99 -40.92 0.10
N PRO A 222 6.73 -41.90 -0.43
CA PRO A 222 6.85 -42.07 -1.87
C PRO A 222 5.51 -42.49 -2.52
N GLY A 223 5.35 -42.21 -3.82
CA GLY A 223 4.19 -42.62 -4.62
C GLY A 223 3.10 -41.55 -4.77
N TRP A 224 1.86 -41.98 -5.01
CA TRP A 224 0.69 -41.09 -5.18
C TRP A 224 0.40 -40.26 -3.92
N THR A 225 0.68 -40.84 -2.75
CA THR A 225 0.60 -40.14 -1.45
C THR A 225 1.54 -38.94 -1.38
N ARG A 226 2.71 -38.97 -2.06
CA ARG A 226 3.60 -37.81 -2.18
C ARG A 226 2.92 -36.67 -2.90
N ARG A 227 2.33 -36.97 -4.07
CA ARG A 227 1.70 -35.98 -4.94
C ARG A 227 0.51 -35.34 -4.24
N ALA A 228 -0.34 -36.16 -3.61
CA ALA A 228 -1.47 -35.69 -2.82
C ALA A 228 -1.02 -34.81 -1.63
N ALA A 229 0.03 -35.23 -0.90
CA ALA A 229 0.56 -34.43 0.19
C ALA A 229 1.12 -33.08 -0.29
N VAL A 230 1.92 -33.06 -1.35
CA VAL A 230 2.47 -31.82 -1.92
C VAL A 230 1.36 -30.90 -2.41
N ALA A 231 0.35 -31.44 -3.11
CA ALA A 231 -0.82 -30.68 -3.54
C ALA A 231 -1.57 -30.08 -2.33
N GLY A 232 -1.79 -30.87 -1.28
CA GLY A 232 -2.41 -30.39 -0.03
C GLY A 232 -1.63 -29.26 0.64
N LEU A 233 -0.29 -29.34 0.66
CA LEU A 233 0.56 -28.26 1.19
C LEU A 233 0.45 -26.99 0.34
N ILE A 234 0.42 -27.10 -0.99
CA ILE A 234 0.23 -25.95 -1.89
C ILE A 234 -1.14 -25.30 -1.67
N VAL A 235 -2.20 -26.10 -1.56
CA VAL A 235 -3.56 -25.59 -1.28
C VAL A 235 -3.61 -24.90 0.08
N ALA A 236 -3.03 -25.49 1.13
CA ALA A 236 -2.96 -24.88 2.45
C ALA A 236 -2.17 -23.56 2.44
N TRP A 237 -1.08 -23.52 1.65
CA TRP A 237 -0.26 -22.33 1.50
C TRP A 237 -1.01 -21.18 0.82
N LEU A 238 -1.66 -21.45 -0.31
CA LEU A 238 -2.49 -20.47 -1.02
C LEU A 238 -3.69 -20.03 -0.18
N GLY A 239 -4.29 -20.96 0.58
CA GLY A 239 -5.36 -20.64 1.53
C GLY A 239 -4.92 -19.70 2.65
N LEU A 240 -3.72 -19.91 3.21
CA LEU A 240 -3.14 -19.00 4.21
C LEU A 240 -2.73 -17.64 3.62
N ASP A 241 -2.19 -17.61 2.40
CA ASP A 241 -1.92 -16.35 1.69
C ASP A 241 -3.22 -15.56 1.46
N PHE A 242 -4.30 -16.23 1.03
CA PHE A 242 -5.62 -15.63 0.90
C PHE A 242 -6.16 -15.09 2.24
N LEU A 243 -6.06 -15.89 3.31
CA LEU A 243 -6.46 -15.46 4.66
C LEU A 243 -5.66 -14.24 5.12
N GLY A 244 -4.34 -14.25 4.92
CA GLY A 244 -3.44 -13.14 5.26
C GLY A 244 -3.80 -11.87 4.50
N ARG A 245 -4.11 -11.97 3.21
CA ARG A 245 -4.63 -10.86 2.40
C ARG A 245 -5.99 -10.34 2.90
N GLY A 246 -6.85 -11.22 3.41
CA GLY A 246 -8.12 -10.84 4.05
C GLY A 246 -7.92 -10.03 5.34
N ILE A 247 -7.02 -10.48 6.23
CA ILE A 247 -6.64 -9.74 7.45
C ILE A 247 -6.06 -8.38 7.07
N PHE A 248 -5.15 -8.36 6.10
CA PHE A 248 -4.58 -7.15 5.52
C PHE A 248 -5.67 -6.22 4.97
N TRP A 249 -6.69 -6.74 4.28
CA TRP A 249 -7.73 -5.91 3.68
C TRP A 249 -8.58 -5.28 4.78
N TYR A 250 -8.88 -6.02 5.85
CA TYR A 250 -9.50 -5.43 7.04
C TYR A 250 -8.66 -4.27 7.57
N GLN A 251 -7.33 -4.34 7.49
CA GLN A 251 -6.47 -3.23 7.91
C GLN A 251 -6.55 -2.02 6.99
N ARG A 252 -6.73 -2.25 5.70
CA ARG A 252 -6.75 -1.24 4.64
C ARG A 252 -7.97 -1.45 3.73
N PRO A 253 -9.17 -1.19 4.25
CA PRO A 253 -10.41 -1.59 3.58
C PRO A 253 -10.73 -0.69 2.37
N ILE A 254 -10.09 0.49 2.31
CA ILE A 254 -10.13 1.40 1.18
C ILE A 254 -8.71 1.54 0.63
N ASN A 255 -8.55 1.27 -0.66
CA ASN A 255 -7.27 1.38 -1.34
C ASN A 255 -6.73 2.81 -1.25
N ARG A 256 -5.42 2.93 -1.00
CA ARG A 256 -4.70 4.22 -0.95
C ARG A 256 -5.28 5.22 0.06
N LEU A 257 -6.00 4.76 1.08
CA LEU A 257 -6.45 5.62 2.16
C LEU A 257 -5.24 6.16 2.95
N HIS A 258 -5.05 7.47 2.92
CA HIS A 258 -3.96 8.20 3.56
C HIS A 258 -4.55 9.37 4.34
N GLU A 259 -4.00 9.62 5.52
CA GLU A 259 -4.29 10.80 6.33
C GLU A 259 -3.32 11.90 5.90
N ILE A 260 -3.84 12.92 5.22
CA ILE A 260 -3.05 14.04 4.67
C ILE A 260 -2.84 15.10 5.75
N VAL A 261 -3.92 15.44 6.46
CA VAL A 261 -3.88 16.32 7.63
C VAL A 261 -4.54 15.56 8.78
N PRO A 262 -3.80 15.28 9.88
CA PRO A 262 -4.29 14.44 10.97
C PRO A 262 -5.67 14.85 11.48
N GLY A 263 -6.62 13.91 11.46
CA GLY A 263 -8.01 14.10 11.89
C GLY A 263 -8.83 15.10 11.06
N LYS A 264 -8.32 15.61 9.93
CA LYS A 264 -8.99 16.66 9.13
C LYS A 264 -9.23 16.26 7.68
N LEU A 265 -8.19 15.79 7.00
CA LEU A 265 -8.21 15.55 5.56
C LEU A 265 -7.60 14.18 5.27
N TYR A 266 -8.38 13.37 4.57
CA TYR A 266 -8.02 12.03 4.13
C TYR A 266 -8.16 11.94 2.61
N LEU A 267 -7.31 11.12 2.03
CA LEU A 267 -7.25 10.86 0.60
C LEU A 267 -7.43 9.38 0.36
N SER A 268 -8.23 8.97 -0.62
CA SER A 268 -8.31 7.56 -0.99
C SER A 268 -8.62 7.31 -2.46
N ALA A 269 -8.48 6.04 -2.87
CA ALA A 269 -9.14 5.55 -4.07
C ALA A 269 -10.64 5.40 -3.80
N MET A 270 -11.38 5.14 -4.87
CA MET A 270 -12.83 4.98 -4.81
C MET A 270 -13.20 3.88 -3.81
N PRO A 271 -14.03 4.21 -2.82
CA PRO A 271 -14.33 3.26 -1.77
C PRO A 271 -15.50 2.37 -2.17
N THR A 272 -15.54 1.16 -1.59
CA THR A 272 -16.73 0.31 -1.62
C THR A 272 -17.57 0.58 -0.38
N TYR A 273 -18.85 0.18 -0.39
CA TYR A 273 -19.71 0.30 0.81
C TYR A 273 -19.10 -0.36 2.04
N GLN A 274 -18.56 -1.59 1.90
CA GLN A 274 -17.90 -2.30 3.00
C GLN A 274 -16.62 -1.57 3.45
N GLY A 275 -15.88 -1.00 2.50
CA GLY A 275 -14.71 -0.18 2.76
C GLY A 275 -15.05 1.04 3.62
N LEU A 276 -16.09 1.78 3.22
CA LEU A 276 -16.61 2.94 3.94
C LEU A 276 -17.10 2.58 5.33
N LYS A 277 -17.83 1.46 5.49
CA LYS A 277 -18.32 1.04 6.82
C LYS A 277 -17.17 0.89 7.81
N ILE A 278 -16.12 0.15 7.44
CA ILE A 278 -14.96 -0.06 8.31
C ILE A 278 -14.19 1.25 8.53
N ALA A 279 -14.03 2.07 7.50
CA ALA A 279 -13.30 3.33 7.61
C ALA A 279 -14.06 4.37 8.45
N GLN A 280 -15.39 4.39 8.38
CA GLN A 280 -16.26 5.29 9.15
C GLN A 280 -16.20 4.97 10.65
N GLU A 281 -16.14 3.69 11.02
CA GLU A 281 -15.94 3.28 12.42
C GLU A 281 -14.59 3.76 12.99
N ARG A 282 -13.60 4.04 12.14
CA ARG A 282 -12.24 4.43 12.54
C ARG A 282 -11.99 5.92 12.50
N HIS A 283 -12.54 6.60 11.48
CA HIS A 283 -12.20 7.98 11.16
C HIS A 283 -13.39 8.92 11.28
N HIS A 284 -14.63 8.41 11.35
CA HIS A 284 -15.85 9.20 11.54
C HIS A 284 -15.98 10.38 10.56
N PHE A 285 -15.81 10.10 9.26
CA PHE A 285 -15.91 11.12 8.21
C PHE A 285 -17.26 11.86 8.30
N LYS A 286 -17.20 13.19 8.15
CA LYS A 286 -18.39 14.04 8.04
C LYS A 286 -18.73 14.37 6.61
N THR A 287 -17.71 14.42 5.75
CA THR A 287 -17.88 14.82 4.37
C THR A 287 -17.03 13.95 3.43
N ILE A 288 -17.58 13.60 2.28
CA ILE A 288 -16.92 12.90 1.17
C ILE A 288 -16.93 13.81 -0.06
N VAL A 289 -15.78 13.96 -0.71
CA VAL A 289 -15.61 14.67 -1.97
C VAL A 289 -15.16 13.68 -3.04
N ASN A 290 -16.06 13.36 -3.96
CA ASN A 290 -15.80 12.53 -5.13
C ASN A 290 -15.38 13.42 -6.31
N LEU A 291 -14.11 13.39 -6.68
CA LEU A 291 -13.54 14.12 -7.82
C LEU A 291 -13.69 13.37 -9.15
N PHE A 292 -14.31 12.19 -9.17
CA PHE A 292 -14.61 11.48 -10.41
C PHE A 292 -15.85 12.08 -11.09
N PRO A 293 -15.86 12.39 -12.39
CA PRO A 293 -17.03 12.97 -13.05
C PRO A 293 -18.09 11.89 -13.28
N GLU A 294 -18.94 11.66 -12.29
CA GLU A 294 -19.97 10.60 -12.30
C GLU A 294 -21.14 10.89 -13.26
N TYR A 295 -21.17 12.09 -13.85
CA TYR A 295 -22.09 12.45 -14.93
C TYR A 295 -21.68 11.87 -16.30
N THR A 296 -20.47 11.32 -16.42
CA THR A 296 -19.98 10.71 -17.67
C THR A 296 -20.39 9.24 -17.79
N GLU A 297 -20.32 8.69 -18.99
CA GLU A 297 -20.55 7.24 -19.22
C GLU A 297 -19.58 6.34 -18.46
N MET A 298 -18.39 6.87 -18.11
CA MET A 298 -17.37 6.18 -17.33
C MET A 298 -17.65 6.18 -15.82
N ARG A 299 -18.85 6.61 -15.40
CA ARG A 299 -19.25 6.63 -13.98
C ARG A 299 -18.96 5.30 -13.28
N SER A 300 -18.68 5.39 -12.00
CA SER A 300 -18.38 4.23 -11.20
C SER A 300 -19.59 3.35 -10.94
N PRO A 301 -19.43 2.01 -11.00
CA PRO A 301 -20.46 1.08 -10.51
C PRO A 301 -20.69 1.20 -9.00
N HIS A 302 -19.73 1.74 -8.23
CA HIS A 302 -19.84 1.92 -6.78
C HIS A 302 -20.47 3.25 -6.37
N TRP A 303 -20.65 4.19 -7.29
CA TRP A 303 -21.21 5.52 -6.96
C TRP A 303 -22.61 5.47 -6.32
N PRO A 304 -23.56 4.62 -6.76
CA PRO A 304 -24.84 4.48 -6.08
C PRO A 304 -24.72 3.96 -4.64
N ASP A 305 -23.78 3.06 -4.40
CA ASP A 305 -23.50 2.49 -3.07
C ASP A 305 -22.89 3.53 -2.13
N GLU A 306 -21.97 4.35 -2.63
CA GLU A 306 -21.36 5.44 -1.89
C GLU A 306 -22.40 6.49 -1.47
N GLN A 307 -23.24 6.93 -2.41
CA GLN A 307 -24.33 7.87 -2.09
C GLN A 307 -25.32 7.28 -1.08
N ARG A 308 -25.62 5.99 -1.19
CA ARG A 308 -26.47 5.30 -0.20
C ARG A 308 -25.80 5.31 1.18
N PHE A 309 -24.53 4.93 1.27
CA PHE A 309 -23.78 4.95 2.51
C PHE A 309 -23.78 6.33 3.16
N ALA A 310 -23.52 7.37 2.37
CA ALA A 310 -23.48 8.75 2.83
C ALA A 310 -24.83 9.19 3.43
N ARG A 311 -25.95 8.88 2.77
CA ARG A 311 -27.30 9.16 3.30
C ARG A 311 -27.59 8.41 4.59
N GLU A 312 -27.24 7.13 4.67
CA GLU A 312 -27.49 6.28 5.85
C GLU A 312 -26.70 6.73 7.09
N HIS A 313 -25.55 7.37 6.90
CA HIS A 313 -24.65 7.79 7.98
C HIS A 313 -24.63 9.31 8.20
N GLY A 314 -25.48 10.07 7.51
CA GLY A 314 -25.54 11.53 7.64
C GLY A 314 -24.26 12.25 7.18
N ILE A 315 -23.55 11.68 6.19
CA ILE A 315 -22.31 12.22 5.65
C ILE A 315 -22.66 13.09 4.44
N ALA A 316 -22.12 14.31 4.39
CA ALA A 316 -22.28 15.18 3.22
C ALA A 316 -21.45 14.61 2.06
N CYS A 317 -22.03 14.47 0.87
CA CYS A 317 -21.36 13.88 -0.28
C CYS A 317 -21.42 14.85 -1.47
N TYR A 318 -20.25 15.24 -1.96
CA TYR A 318 -20.10 16.21 -3.05
C TYR A 318 -19.46 15.54 -4.26
N ASN A 319 -20.02 15.82 -5.44
CA ASN A 319 -19.48 15.35 -6.71
C ASN A 319 -19.53 16.48 -7.75
N GLN A 320 -18.61 16.46 -8.71
CA GLN A 320 -18.54 17.46 -9.77
C GLN A 320 -19.85 17.46 -10.57
N PRO A 321 -20.57 18.60 -10.63
CA PRO A 321 -21.83 18.68 -11.36
C PRO A 321 -21.58 18.76 -12.87
N ALA A 322 -22.52 18.26 -13.68
CA ALA A 322 -22.44 18.35 -15.14
C ALA A 322 -22.40 19.79 -15.68
N ALA A 323 -22.95 20.75 -14.92
CA ALA A 323 -22.92 22.17 -15.23
C ALA A 323 -21.54 22.83 -15.02
N ASP A 324 -20.60 22.14 -14.35
CA ASP A 324 -19.21 22.53 -14.22
C ASP A 324 -18.31 21.43 -14.83
N PRO A 325 -18.29 21.30 -16.17
CA PRO A 325 -17.61 20.20 -16.83
C PRO A 325 -16.07 20.30 -16.76
N THR A 326 -15.53 21.51 -16.54
CA THR A 326 -14.08 21.74 -16.31
C THR A 326 -13.69 21.50 -14.85
N GLY A 327 -14.66 21.54 -13.93
CA GLY A 327 -14.49 21.28 -12.50
C GLY A 327 -13.84 22.44 -11.74
N GLU A 328 -13.73 23.63 -12.35
CA GLU A 328 -13.00 24.75 -11.78
C GLU A 328 -13.70 25.30 -10.53
N GLN A 329 -15.02 25.47 -10.62
CA GLN A 329 -15.83 25.94 -9.51
C GLN A 329 -15.91 24.87 -8.42
N PHE A 330 -16.07 23.61 -8.80
CA PHE A 330 -16.11 22.48 -7.88
C PHE A 330 -14.81 22.33 -7.08
N VAL A 331 -13.64 22.45 -7.73
CA VAL A 331 -12.34 22.42 -7.04
C VAL A 331 -12.23 23.60 -6.06
N LYS A 332 -12.62 24.81 -6.47
CA LYS A 332 -12.61 25.99 -5.60
C LYS A 332 -13.50 25.80 -4.36
N ASP A 333 -14.73 25.34 -4.56
CA ASP A 333 -15.71 25.13 -3.48
C ASP A 333 -15.26 24.03 -2.52
N THR A 334 -14.71 22.94 -3.04
CA THR A 334 -14.22 21.83 -2.21
C THR A 334 -12.96 22.23 -1.42
N LEU A 335 -12.07 23.05 -1.98
CA LEU A 335 -10.94 23.62 -1.24
C LEU A 335 -11.39 24.57 -0.12
N ALA A 336 -12.45 25.35 -0.33
CA ALA A 336 -13.06 26.16 0.72
C ALA A 336 -13.70 25.29 1.81
N LEU A 337 -14.43 24.25 1.39
CA LEU A 337 -15.05 23.27 2.30
C LEU A 337 -14.00 22.58 3.19
N ALA A 338 -12.83 22.26 2.63
CA ALA A 338 -11.74 21.63 3.37
C ALA A 338 -11.07 22.54 4.42
N GLN A 339 -11.37 23.84 4.41
CA GLN A 339 -10.90 24.80 5.43
C GLN A 339 -11.89 24.96 6.59
N ASP A 340 -13.16 24.59 6.41
CA ASP A 340 -14.19 24.70 7.43
C ASP A 340 -14.19 23.49 8.40
N PRO A 341 -13.90 23.69 9.70
CA PRO A 341 -13.88 22.62 10.70
C PRO A 341 -15.18 21.83 10.84
N ASN A 342 -16.32 22.40 10.44
CA ASN A 342 -17.61 21.70 10.48
C ASN A 342 -17.64 20.49 9.54
N ASN A 343 -16.82 20.51 8.48
CA ASN A 343 -16.74 19.45 7.48
C ASN A 343 -15.67 18.39 7.78
N TRP A 344 -14.88 18.56 8.85
CA TRP A 344 -13.84 17.60 9.22
C TRP A 344 -14.37 16.47 10.09
N PRO A 345 -13.95 15.21 9.86
CA PRO A 345 -12.96 14.80 8.86
C PRO A 345 -13.50 14.64 7.44
N LEU A 346 -12.72 15.09 6.45
CA LEU A 346 -13.02 15.07 5.03
C LEU A 346 -12.34 13.88 4.33
N LEU A 347 -13.08 13.10 3.54
CA LEU A 347 -12.52 12.07 2.65
C LEU A 347 -12.60 12.52 1.20
N VAL A 348 -11.45 12.80 0.59
CA VAL A 348 -11.35 13.16 -0.83
C VAL A 348 -10.92 11.93 -1.63
N HIS A 349 -11.63 11.62 -2.70
CA HIS A 349 -11.23 10.52 -3.58
C HIS A 349 -11.52 10.81 -5.06
N CYS A 350 -11.02 9.92 -5.91
CA CYS A 350 -11.39 9.82 -7.32
C CYS A 350 -11.50 8.33 -7.62
N HIS A 351 -11.25 7.89 -8.86
CA HIS A 351 -11.19 6.45 -9.17
C HIS A 351 -10.03 5.73 -8.45
N GLY A 352 -8.79 5.97 -8.90
CA GLY A 352 -7.62 5.24 -8.39
C GLY A 352 -6.75 5.97 -7.37
N SER A 353 -7.10 7.20 -6.96
CA SER A 353 -6.21 8.10 -6.19
C SER A 353 -4.81 8.24 -6.77
N MET A 354 -4.73 8.38 -8.10
CA MET A 354 -3.47 8.49 -8.83
C MET A 354 -3.24 9.87 -9.42
N ASP A 355 -4.31 10.55 -9.82
CA ASP A 355 -4.21 11.76 -10.63
C ASP A 355 -5.02 12.89 -9.97
N ARG A 356 -6.36 12.84 -10.01
CA ARG A 356 -7.25 13.92 -9.53
C ARG A 356 -7.18 14.18 -8.03
N SER A 357 -7.37 13.17 -7.18
CA SER A 357 -7.33 13.37 -5.73
C SER A 357 -5.96 13.84 -5.24
N PRO A 358 -4.85 13.21 -5.66
CA PRO A 358 -3.54 13.75 -5.35
C PRO A 358 -3.42 15.20 -5.86
N ALA A 359 -3.76 15.49 -7.12
CA ALA A 359 -3.65 16.85 -7.66
C ALA A 359 -4.46 17.88 -6.85
N TRP A 360 -5.65 17.49 -6.39
CA TRP A 360 -6.45 18.30 -5.47
C TRP A 360 -5.72 18.54 -4.14
N VAL A 361 -5.07 17.52 -3.56
CA VAL A 361 -4.24 17.68 -2.37
C VAL A 361 -3.04 18.59 -2.64
N GLY A 362 -2.40 18.50 -3.81
CA GLY A 362 -1.32 19.40 -4.15
C GLY A 362 -1.77 20.86 -4.28
N MET A 363 -2.98 21.10 -4.83
CA MET A 363 -3.61 22.43 -4.81
C MET A 363 -3.94 22.87 -3.37
N TYR A 364 -4.44 21.98 -2.51
CA TYR A 364 -4.67 22.27 -1.10
C TYR A 364 -3.37 22.67 -0.38
N ARG A 365 -2.30 21.87 -0.51
CA ARG A 365 -0.98 22.17 0.08
C ARG A 365 -0.45 23.51 -0.41
N PHE A 366 -0.55 23.75 -1.71
CA PHE A 366 -0.10 25.00 -2.28
C PHE A 366 -0.95 26.15 -1.74
N VAL A 367 -2.26 26.16 -2.00
CA VAL A 367 -3.16 27.31 -1.77
C VAL A 367 -3.43 27.53 -0.27
N VAL A 368 -3.76 26.48 0.47
CA VAL A 368 -4.22 26.55 1.87
C VAL A 368 -3.04 26.47 2.84
N ASP A 369 -2.17 25.45 2.72
CA ASP A 369 -1.07 25.25 3.67
C ASP A 369 0.15 26.15 3.40
N GLY A 370 0.18 26.85 2.27
CA GLY A 370 1.30 27.74 1.94
C GLY A 370 2.55 27.04 1.43
N TRP A 371 2.48 25.75 1.09
CA TRP A 371 3.67 25.00 0.68
C TRP A 371 4.20 25.47 -0.68
N PRO A 372 5.53 25.47 -0.88
CA PRO A 372 6.12 25.54 -2.21
C PRO A 372 5.59 24.44 -3.12
N LEU A 373 5.36 24.73 -4.40
CA LEU A 373 4.70 23.77 -5.30
C LEU A 373 5.53 22.51 -5.54
N ASN A 374 6.87 22.59 -5.51
CA ASN A 374 7.73 21.41 -5.60
C ASN A 374 7.52 20.43 -4.44
N GLU A 375 7.30 20.91 -3.20
CA GLU A 375 7.04 20.05 -2.05
C GLU A 375 5.66 19.39 -2.15
N ALA A 376 4.65 20.12 -2.63
CA ALA A 376 3.34 19.56 -2.93
C ALA A 376 3.41 18.47 -4.02
N ILE A 377 4.20 18.68 -5.08
CA ILE A 377 4.41 17.66 -6.13
C ILE A 377 5.20 16.46 -5.60
N LYS A 378 6.18 16.67 -4.70
CA LYS A 378 6.88 15.56 -4.04
C LYS A 378 5.92 14.68 -3.25
N GLU A 379 4.99 15.26 -2.48
CA GLU A 379 3.95 14.49 -1.77
C GLU A 379 3.07 13.70 -2.76
N LEU A 380 2.72 14.31 -3.89
CA LEU A 380 1.99 13.66 -4.99
C LEU A 380 2.68 12.40 -5.49
N GLU A 381 3.96 12.51 -5.83
CA GLU A 381 4.78 11.44 -6.38
C GLU A 381 4.89 10.28 -5.38
N ARG A 382 5.06 10.59 -4.09
CA ARG A 382 5.14 9.59 -3.03
C ARG A 382 3.83 8.81 -2.91
N HIS A 383 2.70 9.52 -2.91
CA HIS A 383 1.39 8.88 -2.84
C HIS A 383 1.09 8.04 -4.09
N ARG A 384 1.34 8.62 -5.27
CA ARG A 384 1.05 8.01 -6.58
C ARG A 384 1.91 6.76 -6.79
N GLY A 385 3.20 6.86 -6.51
CA GLY A 385 4.21 5.88 -6.90
C GLY A 385 4.76 6.07 -8.31
N LEU A 386 4.40 7.19 -8.97
CA LEU A 386 4.80 7.54 -10.34
C LEU A 386 4.92 9.06 -10.44
N ARG A 387 5.60 9.58 -11.48
CA ARG A 387 5.59 11.02 -11.78
C ARG A 387 4.16 11.48 -12.07
N PRO A 388 3.72 12.69 -11.73
CA PRO A 388 2.36 13.16 -12.06
C PRO A 388 2.08 13.01 -13.57
N LYS A 389 0.84 12.73 -13.97
CA LYS A 389 0.48 12.78 -15.39
C LYS A 389 0.68 14.17 -15.95
N SER A 390 0.87 14.26 -17.26
CA SER A 390 0.95 15.53 -17.96
C SER A 390 -0.30 16.38 -17.76
N SER A 391 -1.48 15.77 -17.64
CA SER A 391 -2.73 16.46 -17.31
C SER A 391 -2.71 17.18 -15.96
N VAL A 392 -1.93 16.72 -14.99
CA VAL A 392 -1.75 17.42 -13.71
C VAL A 392 -0.97 18.72 -13.91
N THR A 393 0.01 18.72 -14.81
CA THR A 393 0.77 19.95 -15.17
C THR A 393 -0.16 20.98 -15.82
N LEU A 394 -0.99 20.54 -16.77
CA LEU A 394 -1.99 21.38 -17.43
C LEU A 394 -3.00 21.93 -16.40
N LEU A 395 -3.53 21.06 -15.54
CA LEU A 395 -4.44 21.44 -14.47
C LEU A 395 -3.84 22.51 -13.54
N TYR A 396 -2.58 22.35 -13.11
CA TYR A 396 -1.93 23.34 -12.24
C TYR A 396 -1.67 24.67 -12.95
N ASN A 397 -1.28 24.64 -14.23
CA ASN A 397 -1.11 25.85 -15.03
C ASN A 397 -2.42 26.64 -15.16
N ARG A 398 -3.57 25.96 -15.19
CA ARG A 398 -4.90 26.58 -15.22
C ARG A 398 -5.36 27.05 -13.84
N MET A 399 -5.36 26.15 -12.85
CA MET A 399 -6.00 26.38 -11.56
C MET A 399 -5.19 27.27 -10.61
N LEU A 400 -3.86 27.11 -10.54
CA LEU A 400 -3.07 27.83 -9.53
C LEU A 400 -3.10 29.35 -9.70
N PRO A 401 -3.03 29.91 -10.94
CA PRO A 401 -3.21 31.36 -11.14
C PRO A 401 -4.57 31.89 -10.71
N MET A 402 -5.63 31.06 -10.78
CA MET A 402 -6.98 31.45 -10.34
C MET A 402 -7.14 31.36 -8.82
N LEU A 403 -6.56 30.32 -8.21
CA LEU A 403 -6.72 30.03 -6.78
C LEU A 403 -5.77 30.86 -5.90
N ALA A 404 -4.55 31.14 -6.36
CA ALA A 404 -3.55 31.90 -5.62
C ALA A 404 -2.62 32.70 -6.59
N PRO A 405 -3.12 33.80 -7.20
CA PRO A 405 -2.45 34.50 -8.30
C PRO A 405 -1.01 34.94 -7.98
N GLU A 406 -0.80 35.63 -6.85
CA GLU A 406 0.51 36.19 -6.47
C GLU A 406 1.56 35.09 -6.28
N ARG A 407 1.16 33.98 -5.66
CA ARG A 407 2.05 32.85 -5.39
C ARG A 407 2.33 32.03 -6.64
N ALA A 408 1.32 31.79 -7.48
CA ALA A 408 1.50 31.10 -8.75
C ALA A 408 2.37 31.90 -9.74
N ALA A 409 2.39 33.23 -9.63
CA ALA A 409 3.25 34.10 -10.42
C ALA A 409 4.73 34.02 -9.98
N THR A 410 4.98 33.91 -8.68
CA THR A 410 6.33 33.97 -8.09
C THR A 410 6.97 32.60 -7.83
N ASP A 411 6.19 31.52 -7.76
CA ASP A 411 6.71 30.17 -7.52
C ASP A 411 7.52 29.65 -8.74
N PRO A 412 8.79 29.26 -8.55
CA PRO A 412 9.66 28.82 -9.64
C PRO A 412 9.21 27.50 -10.29
N THR A 413 8.55 26.64 -9.51
CA THR A 413 8.02 25.37 -10.03
C THR A 413 6.79 25.63 -10.89
N ALA A 414 5.92 26.55 -10.49
CA ALA A 414 4.79 26.97 -11.32
C ALA A 414 5.26 27.57 -12.65
N ALA A 415 6.34 28.38 -12.64
CA ALA A 415 6.97 28.88 -13.86
C ALA A 415 7.51 27.74 -14.74
N GLN A 416 8.16 26.74 -14.14
CA GLN A 416 8.67 25.57 -14.86
C GLN A 416 7.55 24.73 -15.48
N LEU A 417 6.42 24.53 -14.77
CA LEU A 417 5.27 23.81 -15.30
C LEU A 417 4.67 24.49 -16.54
N ARG A 418 4.66 25.83 -16.59
CA ARG A 418 4.25 26.59 -17.80
C ARG A 418 5.20 26.35 -18.97
N VAL A 419 6.51 26.31 -18.72
CA VAL A 419 7.51 25.97 -19.75
C VAL A 419 7.33 24.53 -20.23
N ASN A 420 7.11 23.59 -19.31
CA ASN A 420 6.95 22.17 -19.61
C ASN A 420 5.73 21.87 -20.49
N ALA A 421 4.67 22.68 -20.42
CA ALA A 421 3.44 22.52 -21.19
C ALA A 421 3.37 23.40 -22.45
N ARG A 422 4.42 24.16 -22.77
CA ARG A 422 4.39 25.12 -23.88
C ARG A 422 4.05 24.41 -25.20
N GLY A 423 3.06 24.93 -25.91
CA GLY A 423 2.59 24.38 -27.19
C GLY A 423 1.61 23.21 -27.06
N THR A 424 1.18 22.84 -25.85
CA THR A 424 0.10 21.89 -25.61
C THR A 424 -1.18 22.64 -25.22
N VAL A 425 -2.29 22.33 -25.88
CA VAL A 425 -3.62 22.89 -25.57
C VAL A 425 -4.18 22.22 -24.31
N ASP A 426 -4.78 22.99 -23.41
CA ASP A 426 -5.44 22.44 -22.23
C ASP A 426 -6.76 21.74 -22.63
N PRO A 427 -6.98 20.47 -22.24
CA PRO A 427 -8.26 19.78 -22.45
C PRO A 427 -9.50 20.53 -22.00
N ALA A 428 -9.41 21.38 -20.96
CA ALA A 428 -10.56 22.16 -20.50
C ALA A 428 -11.04 23.18 -21.52
N GLU A 429 -10.16 23.72 -22.37
CA GLU A 429 -10.57 24.61 -23.47
C GLU A 429 -11.46 23.87 -24.47
N GLU A 430 -11.10 22.62 -24.78
CA GLU A 430 -11.90 21.77 -25.67
C GLU A 430 -13.23 21.37 -25.02
N ILE A 431 -13.22 21.05 -23.73
CA ILE A 431 -14.45 20.74 -22.97
C ILE A 431 -15.39 21.93 -22.94
N ALA A 432 -14.87 23.14 -22.68
CA ALA A 432 -15.66 24.37 -22.66
C ALA A 432 -16.28 24.65 -24.05
N ARG A 433 -15.49 24.55 -25.13
CA ARG A 433 -16.00 24.72 -26.50
C ARG A 433 -17.13 23.74 -26.86
N ARG A 434 -17.01 22.48 -26.44
CA ARG A 434 -18.07 21.47 -26.66
C ARG A 434 -19.33 21.81 -25.88
N ALA A 435 -19.20 22.17 -24.61
CA ALA A 435 -20.33 22.55 -23.77
C ALA A 435 -21.08 23.76 -24.34
N GLU A 436 -20.36 24.77 -24.87
CA GLU A 436 -20.96 25.91 -25.56
C GLU A 436 -21.71 25.51 -26.84
N THR A 437 -21.14 24.59 -27.63
CA THR A 437 -21.75 24.09 -28.86
C THR A 437 -23.05 23.31 -28.56
N ASP A 438 -23.02 22.43 -27.56
CA ASP A 438 -24.18 21.62 -27.16
C ASP A 438 -25.31 22.51 -26.58
N ALA A 439 -24.95 23.58 -25.85
CA ALA A 439 -25.89 24.57 -25.35
C ALA A 439 -26.55 25.38 -26.49
N GLN A 440 -25.80 25.73 -27.54
CA GLN A 440 -26.35 26.42 -28.72
C GLN A 440 -27.32 25.52 -29.51
N GLN A 441 -26.95 24.26 -29.74
CA GLN A 441 -27.81 23.32 -30.48
C GLN A 441 -29.10 22.96 -29.73
N SER A 442 -29.04 22.79 -28.41
CA SER A 442 -30.24 22.53 -27.58
C SER A 442 -31.15 23.77 -27.47
N GLY A 443 -30.59 24.98 -27.49
CA GLY A 443 -31.31 26.24 -27.56
C GLY A 443 -32.06 26.44 -28.89
N GLU A 444 -31.42 26.15 -30.03
CA GLU A 444 -32.04 26.23 -31.36
C GLU A 444 -33.16 25.19 -31.56
N THR A 445 -32.98 23.98 -31.01
CA THR A 445 -33.99 22.91 -31.06
C THR A 445 -35.23 23.28 -30.24
N SER A 446 -35.04 23.92 -29.08
CA SER A 446 -36.14 24.41 -28.22
C SER A 446 -36.87 25.63 -28.82
N ALA A 447 -36.18 26.47 -29.59
CA ALA A 447 -36.77 27.60 -30.31
C ALA A 447 -37.57 27.13 -31.55
N THR A 448 -37.13 26.04 -32.19
CA THR A 448 -37.78 25.44 -33.37
C THR A 448 -39.02 24.63 -32.98
N GLN A 449 -39.08 24.04 -31.78
CA GLN A 449 -40.30 23.39 -31.26
C GLN A 449 -41.35 24.35 -30.68
N ARG A 450 -41.02 25.64 -30.49
CA ARG A 450 -41.95 26.69 -30.03
C ARG A 450 -42.50 27.57 -31.16
N ARG A 451 -42.12 27.29 -32.41
CA ARG A 451 -42.76 27.83 -33.62
C ARG A 451 -43.60 26.73 -34.25
#